data_AF-A0A1S0ZEM3-F1
#
_entry.id   AF-A0A1S0ZEM3-F1
#
_cell.length_a   1.000
_cell.length_b   1.000
_cell.length_c   1.000
_cell.angle_alpha   90.00
_cell.angle_beta   90.00
_cell.angle_gamma   90.00
#
_symmetry.space_group_name_H-M   'P 1'
#
loop_
_entity.id
_entity.type
_entity.pdbx_description
1 polymer ?
#
loop_
_entity_poly.entity_id
_entity_poly.type
_entity_poly.pdbx_seq_one_letter_code
_entity_poly.pdbx_strand_id
1 'polypeptide(L)'
;MLQMKFKPRFVEAFASGQKTTTLRMMDFRCFPSDHDTDKFFHQERLSEDITIPDYSAGATLIFDKGTVFTRVSDLDGLLKRQPCQPLSNIELVTETEDGEWVPFAIAFIADISVIKGDQITDQHAITDGFNPANHPRAELFVFMRDVYPNKDPLNEMYWLYTFTNIQMLPQWGGAV
;
A
#
# COMPACT_ATOMS: atom_id res chain seq x y z
N MET A 1 -1.19 16.96 -8.55
CA MET A 1 -2.05 15.82 -8.17
C MET A 1 -1.12 14.68 -7.74
N LEU A 2 -1.48 13.85 -6.76
CA LEU A 2 -0.69 12.67 -6.43
C LEU A 2 -0.74 11.68 -7.60
N GLN A 3 0.36 10.95 -7.82
CA GLN A 3 0.47 9.97 -8.89
C GLN A 3 0.72 8.59 -8.29
N MET A 4 0.06 7.56 -8.83
CA MET A 4 0.35 6.17 -8.55
C MET A 4 0.81 5.45 -9.81
N LYS A 5 1.98 4.79 -9.71
CA LYS A 5 2.67 4.17 -10.84
C LYS A 5 2.24 2.73 -11.05
N PHE A 6 1.92 2.35 -12.29
CA PHE A 6 1.58 1.00 -12.69
C PHE A 6 2.45 0.52 -13.85
N LYS A 7 2.63 -0.79 -13.95
CA LYS A 7 3.25 -1.39 -15.13
C LYS A 7 2.28 -1.33 -16.32
N PRO A 8 2.79 -1.17 -17.57
CA PRO A 8 1.94 -1.02 -18.77
C PRO A 8 0.86 -2.08 -18.93
N ARG A 9 1.17 -3.34 -18.55
CA ARG A 9 0.22 -4.46 -18.62
C ARG A 9 -1.10 -4.25 -17.86
N PHE A 10 -1.14 -3.33 -16.89
CA PHE A 10 -2.35 -3.09 -16.09
C PHE A 10 -3.30 -2.08 -16.71
N VAL A 11 -2.90 -1.37 -17.77
CA VAL A 11 -3.75 -0.35 -18.42
C VAL A 11 -5.03 -0.99 -18.96
N GLU A 12 -4.92 -2.13 -19.64
CA GLU A 12 -6.09 -2.87 -20.16
C GLU A 12 -6.99 -3.41 -19.03
N ALA A 13 -6.39 -3.84 -17.91
CA ALA A 13 -7.15 -4.29 -16.75
C ALA A 13 -7.96 -3.15 -16.11
N PHE A 14 -7.46 -1.91 -16.14
CA PHE A 14 -8.23 -0.73 -15.75
C PHE A 14 -9.31 -0.38 -16.78
N ALA A 15 -8.96 -0.39 -18.07
CA ALA A 15 -9.91 -0.06 -19.15
C ALA A 15 -11.11 -1.02 -19.22
N SER A 16 -10.90 -2.30 -18.92
CA SER A 16 -11.95 -3.32 -18.85
C SER A 16 -12.78 -3.28 -17.56
N GLY A 17 -12.41 -2.44 -16.58
CA GLY A 17 -13.05 -2.39 -15.27
C GLY A 17 -12.72 -3.56 -14.35
N GLN A 18 -11.81 -4.46 -14.75
CA GLN A 18 -11.37 -5.58 -13.91
C GLN A 18 -10.57 -5.07 -12.70
N LYS A 19 -9.62 -4.15 -12.95
CA LYS A 19 -8.71 -3.66 -11.92
C LYS A 19 -9.35 -2.52 -11.15
N THR A 20 -9.83 -2.84 -9.95
CA THR A 20 -10.46 -1.88 -9.02
C THR A 20 -9.71 -1.77 -7.70
N THR A 21 -8.72 -2.63 -7.47
CA THR A 21 -7.87 -2.57 -6.29
C THR A 21 -6.39 -2.55 -6.66
N THR A 22 -5.53 -2.18 -5.70
CA THR A 22 -4.12 -2.51 -5.80
C THR A 22 -3.43 -2.74 -4.47
N LEU A 23 -2.47 -3.66 -4.46
CA LEU A 23 -1.65 -3.97 -3.30
C LEU A 23 -0.29 -3.26 -3.39
N ARG A 24 0.10 -2.56 -2.32
CA ARG A 24 1.43 -1.95 -2.18
C ARG A 24 2.07 -2.41 -0.88
N MET A 25 3.24 -3.04 -0.95
CA MET A 25 3.97 -3.44 0.25
C MET A 25 4.27 -2.22 1.11
N MET A 26 4.10 -2.34 2.43
CA MET A 26 4.50 -1.28 3.36
C MET A 26 6.02 -1.09 3.32
N ASP A 27 6.46 0.16 3.41
CA ASP A 27 7.88 0.54 3.51
C ASP A 27 8.44 0.43 4.93
N PHE A 28 7.61 0.01 5.88
CA PHE A 28 7.98 -0.20 7.28
C PHE A 28 7.48 -1.54 7.79
N ARG A 29 8.15 -2.04 8.84
CA ARG A 29 7.71 -3.25 9.55
C ARG A 29 6.43 -2.95 10.32
N CYS A 30 5.40 -3.69 10.00
CA CYS A 30 4.07 -3.60 10.59
C CYS A 30 3.57 -5.03 10.85
N PHE A 31 2.87 -5.25 11.95
CA PHE A 31 2.24 -6.53 12.26
C PHE A 31 0.89 -6.27 12.96
N PRO A 32 -0.17 -7.00 12.60
CA PRO A 32 -1.42 -6.93 13.35
C PRO A 32 -1.20 -7.48 14.77
N SER A 33 -1.97 -6.97 15.73
CA SER A 33 -2.01 -7.53 17.08
C SER A 33 -2.82 -8.82 17.11
N ASP A 34 -2.28 -9.85 17.75
CA ASP A 34 -2.99 -11.12 17.97
C ASP A 34 -4.07 -11.01 19.08
N HIS A 35 -4.01 -9.94 19.90
CA HIS A 35 -4.94 -9.71 21.00
C HIS A 35 -5.99 -8.64 20.70
N ASP A 36 -5.59 -7.56 20.02
CA ASP A 36 -6.44 -6.41 19.72
C ASP A 36 -6.60 -6.28 18.21
N THR A 37 -7.68 -6.82 17.66
CA THR A 37 -7.84 -6.99 16.20
C THR A 37 -7.85 -5.66 15.41
N ASP A 38 -8.03 -4.52 16.07
CA ASP A 38 -7.98 -3.19 15.49
C ASP A 38 -6.60 -2.51 15.60
N LYS A 39 -5.60 -3.17 16.20
CA LYS A 39 -4.28 -2.61 16.47
C LYS A 39 -3.19 -3.20 15.60
N PHE A 40 -2.23 -2.35 15.29
CA PHE A 40 -1.03 -2.67 14.54
C PHE A 40 0.20 -2.21 15.31
N PHE A 41 1.19 -3.10 15.41
CA PHE A 41 2.51 -2.80 15.91
C PHE A 41 3.41 -2.41 14.75
N HIS A 42 4.03 -1.25 14.83
CA HIS A 42 4.94 -0.79 13.78
C HIS A 42 6.16 -0.08 14.33
N GLN A 43 7.23 -0.11 13.55
CA GLN A 43 8.48 0.54 13.92
C GLN A 43 8.40 2.06 13.66
N GLU A 44 8.80 2.84 14.65
CA GLU A 44 8.99 4.28 14.54
C GLU A 44 10.35 4.71 15.12
N ARG A 45 10.76 5.93 14.78
CA ARG A 45 11.95 6.59 15.31
C ARG A 45 11.57 7.89 15.96
N LEU A 46 12.13 8.18 17.13
CA LEU A 46 11.93 9.46 17.78
C LEU A 46 12.40 10.63 16.90
N SER A 47 11.57 11.65 16.77
CA SER A 47 11.87 12.88 16.03
C SER A 47 12.74 13.85 16.82
N GLU A 48 12.75 13.71 18.15
CA GLU A 48 13.45 14.55 19.12
C GLU A 48 13.86 13.73 20.34
N ASP A 49 14.75 14.27 21.16
CA ASP A 49 15.13 13.65 22.43
C ASP A 49 13.94 13.72 23.39
N ILE A 50 13.59 12.61 24.03
CA ILE A 50 12.56 12.57 25.06
C ILE A 50 13.18 12.25 26.41
N THR A 51 12.66 12.92 27.44
CA THR A 51 13.06 12.74 28.83
C THR A 51 11.83 12.32 29.61
N ILE A 52 11.84 11.10 30.17
CA ILE A 52 10.72 10.57 30.97
C ILE A 52 11.17 10.25 32.39
N PRO A 53 10.35 10.52 33.42
CA PRO A 53 10.65 10.09 34.78
C PRO A 53 10.65 8.56 34.89
N ASP A 54 11.69 8.00 35.51
CA ASP A 54 11.71 6.61 35.98
C ASP A 54 11.23 6.56 37.43
N TYR A 55 9.92 6.38 37.61
CA TYR A 55 9.33 6.28 38.94
C TYR A 55 9.74 5.02 39.71
N SER A 56 10.29 4.00 39.03
CA SER A 56 10.74 2.76 39.69
C SER A 56 12.12 2.92 40.33
N ALA A 57 12.98 3.74 39.73
CA ALA A 57 14.34 4.01 40.20
C ALA A 57 14.52 5.40 40.82
N GLY A 58 13.49 6.26 40.79
CA GLY A 58 13.59 7.66 41.22
C GLY A 58 14.55 8.48 40.35
N ALA A 59 14.66 8.13 39.07
CA ALA A 59 15.62 8.69 38.12
C ALA A 59 14.91 9.23 36.87
N THR A 60 15.68 9.49 35.82
CA THR A 60 15.17 9.95 34.52
C THR A 60 15.74 9.08 33.42
N LEU A 61 14.89 8.63 32.50
CA LEU A 61 15.29 7.97 31.26
C LEU A 61 15.34 9.02 30.15
N ILE A 62 16.45 9.05 29.42
CA ILE A 62 16.63 9.88 28.24
C ILE A 62 16.68 8.94 27.05
N PHE A 63 15.85 9.20 26.05
CA PHE A 63 15.91 8.51 24.78
C PHE A 63 16.25 9.50 23.70
N ASP A 64 17.36 9.25 23.01
CA ASP A 64 17.87 10.15 22.00
C ASP A 64 16.98 10.14 20.75
N LYS A 65 16.97 11.25 20.04
CA LYS A 65 16.42 11.35 18.68
C LYS A 65 16.96 10.22 17.81
N GLY A 66 16.06 9.62 17.04
CA GLY A 66 16.38 8.49 16.17
C GLY A 66 16.32 7.13 16.86
N THR A 67 16.16 7.08 18.20
CA THR A 67 15.88 5.84 18.93
C THR A 67 14.67 5.15 18.33
N VAL A 68 14.84 3.85 18.06
CA VAL A 68 13.80 3.00 17.50
C VAL A 68 12.90 2.49 18.61
N PHE A 69 11.59 2.60 18.42
CA PHE A 69 10.61 2.01 19.32
C PHE A 69 9.46 1.36 18.54
N THR A 70 8.70 0.51 19.23
CA THR A 70 7.46 -0.05 18.69
C THR A 70 6.31 0.85 19.07
N ARG A 71 5.58 1.34 18.08
CA ARG A 71 4.33 2.06 18.27
C ARG A 71 3.15 1.13 18.03
N VAL A 72 2.11 1.34 18.81
CA VAL A 72 0.79 0.73 18.59
C VAL A 72 -0.11 1.79 17.98
N SER A 73 -0.85 1.44 16.93
CA SER A 73 -1.82 2.35 16.29
C SER A 73 -3.00 1.55 15.75
N ASP A 74 -4.15 2.18 15.65
CA ASP A 74 -5.25 1.69 14.81
C ASP A 74 -5.00 2.03 13.33
N LEU A 75 -5.95 1.68 12.46
CA LEU A 75 -5.87 1.97 11.03
C LEU A 75 -5.72 3.47 10.75
N ASP A 76 -6.50 4.32 11.41
CA ASP A 76 -6.43 5.78 11.25
C ASP A 76 -5.05 6.33 11.63
N GLY A 77 -4.46 5.82 12.71
CA GLY A 77 -3.10 6.13 13.11
C GLY A 77 -2.05 5.69 12.08
N LEU A 78 -2.22 4.50 11.49
CA LEU A 78 -1.36 4.00 10.42
C LEU A 78 -1.48 4.84 9.13
N LEU A 79 -2.69 5.25 8.74
CA LEU A 79 -2.95 6.01 7.51
C LEU A 79 -2.25 7.37 7.49
N LYS A 80 -1.85 7.91 8.64
CA LYS A 80 -1.00 9.13 8.72
C LYS A 80 0.36 8.96 8.04
N ARG A 81 0.81 7.72 7.81
CA ARG A 81 2.06 7.40 7.11
C ARG A 81 1.89 7.29 5.60
N GLN A 82 0.67 7.33 5.10
CA GLN A 82 0.38 7.18 3.68
C GLN A 82 0.40 8.52 2.95
N PRO A 83 1.17 8.67 1.86
CA PRO A 83 1.06 9.87 1.03
C PRO A 83 -0.30 9.95 0.33
N CYS A 84 -0.89 8.81 -0.03
CA CYS A 84 -2.21 8.74 -0.64
C CYS A 84 -3.27 8.57 0.46
N GLN A 85 -4.20 9.51 0.55
CA GLN A 85 -5.27 9.48 1.55
C GLN A 85 -6.57 8.95 0.94
N PRO A 86 -7.42 8.27 1.72
CA PRO A 86 -8.77 7.92 1.29
C PRO A 86 -9.54 9.18 0.87
N LEU A 87 -10.57 8.98 0.05
CA LEU A 87 -11.47 10.01 -0.44
C LEU A 87 -10.77 11.12 -1.24
N SER A 88 -9.71 10.77 -1.97
CA SER A 88 -8.94 11.69 -2.80
C SER A 88 -8.83 11.22 -4.25
N ASN A 89 -8.73 12.18 -5.17
CA ASN A 89 -8.43 11.89 -6.57
C ASN A 89 -6.94 11.62 -6.74
N ILE A 90 -6.63 10.64 -7.57
CA ILE A 90 -5.27 10.24 -7.90
C ILE A 90 -5.13 10.05 -9.41
N GLU A 91 -3.96 10.44 -9.92
CA GLU A 91 -3.59 10.18 -11.30
C GLU A 91 -2.88 8.82 -11.37
N LEU A 92 -3.36 7.94 -12.24
CA LEU A 92 -2.74 6.66 -12.50
C LEU A 92 -1.81 6.82 -13.71
N VAL A 93 -0.53 6.51 -13.51
CA VAL A 93 0.52 6.71 -14.52
C VAL A 93 1.17 5.39 -14.90
N THR A 94 1.60 5.30 -16.15
CA THR A 94 2.35 4.16 -16.71
C THR A 94 3.61 4.65 -17.40
N GLU A 95 4.57 3.75 -17.54
CA GLU A 95 5.81 4.01 -18.27
C GLU A 95 5.62 3.75 -19.77
N THR A 96 6.12 4.63 -20.64
CA THR A 96 6.17 4.43 -22.11
C THR A 96 7.35 3.54 -22.51
N GLU A 97 7.43 3.16 -23.78
CA GLU A 97 8.60 2.43 -24.31
C GLU A 97 9.90 3.22 -24.16
N ASP A 98 9.83 4.55 -24.16
CA ASP A 98 10.97 5.47 -23.96
C ASP A 98 11.28 5.72 -22.47
N GLY A 99 10.57 5.09 -21.54
CA GLY A 99 10.78 5.24 -20.09
C GLY A 99 10.11 6.47 -19.46
N GLU A 100 9.26 7.18 -20.19
CA GLU A 100 8.54 8.35 -19.68
C GLU A 100 7.31 7.92 -18.88
N TRP A 101 7.06 8.55 -17.73
CA TRP A 101 5.84 8.33 -16.95
C TRP A 101 4.72 9.23 -17.45
N VAL A 102 3.70 8.63 -18.07
CA VAL A 102 2.55 9.33 -18.63
C VAL A 102 1.25 8.92 -17.93
N PRO A 103 0.30 9.85 -17.72
CA PRO A 103 -0.99 9.51 -17.16
C PRO A 103 -1.83 8.70 -18.15
N PHE A 104 -2.59 7.75 -17.62
CA PHE A 104 -3.54 6.97 -18.41
C PHE A 104 -4.97 7.00 -17.86
N ALA A 105 -5.15 7.30 -16.58
CA ALA A 105 -6.46 7.43 -15.96
C ALA A 105 -6.43 8.35 -14.74
N ILE A 106 -7.61 8.84 -14.36
CA ILE A 106 -7.86 9.48 -13.07
C ILE A 106 -8.79 8.54 -12.29
N ALA A 107 -8.51 8.32 -11.01
CA ALA A 107 -9.33 7.49 -10.14
C ALA A 107 -9.60 8.18 -8.80
N PHE A 108 -10.67 7.76 -8.13
CA PHE A 108 -10.94 8.13 -6.75
C PHE A 108 -10.53 6.99 -5.81
N ILE A 109 -9.73 7.29 -4.80
CA ILE A 109 -9.39 6.32 -3.75
C ILE A 109 -10.57 6.25 -2.80
N ALA A 110 -11.40 5.22 -2.94
CA ALA A 110 -12.58 5.03 -2.09
C ALA A 110 -12.21 4.56 -0.68
N ASP A 111 -11.21 3.69 -0.57
CA ASP A 111 -10.78 3.11 0.70
C ASP A 111 -9.31 2.69 0.66
N ILE A 112 -8.69 2.63 1.84
CA ILE A 112 -7.37 2.07 2.07
C ILE A 112 -7.42 1.20 3.31
N SER A 113 -7.11 -0.09 3.15
CA SER A 113 -7.03 -1.04 4.25
C SER A 113 -5.64 -1.71 4.31
N VAL A 114 -5.45 -2.56 5.30
CA VAL A 114 -4.22 -3.30 5.53
C VAL A 114 -4.52 -4.80 5.42
N ILE A 115 -3.67 -5.52 4.69
CA ILE A 115 -3.79 -6.97 4.50
C ILE A 115 -2.43 -7.64 4.61
N LYS A 116 -2.38 -8.82 5.25
CA LYS A 116 -1.18 -9.63 5.29
C LYS A 116 -1.08 -10.50 4.04
N GLY A 117 0.15 -10.76 3.59
CA GLY A 117 0.43 -11.55 2.39
C GLY A 117 -0.26 -12.90 2.32
N ASP A 118 -0.28 -13.65 3.43
CA ASP A 118 -0.93 -14.95 3.55
C ASP A 118 -2.47 -14.91 3.48
N GLN A 119 -3.08 -13.73 3.67
CA GLN A 119 -4.51 -13.48 3.58
C GLN A 119 -4.95 -13.05 2.17
N ILE A 120 -4.02 -12.85 1.24
CA ILE A 120 -4.34 -12.52 -0.15
C ILE A 120 -5.06 -13.70 -0.82
N THR A 121 -6.18 -13.42 -1.49
CA THR A 121 -7.05 -14.41 -2.13
C THR A 121 -6.95 -14.27 -3.66
N ASP A 122 -7.50 -15.24 -4.38
CA ASP A 122 -7.63 -15.12 -5.85
C ASP A 122 -8.45 -13.89 -6.24
N GLN A 123 -9.51 -13.57 -5.49
CA GLN A 123 -10.31 -12.38 -5.74
C GLN A 123 -9.49 -11.09 -5.62
N HIS A 124 -8.64 -10.98 -4.58
CA HIS A 124 -7.74 -9.83 -4.43
C HIS A 124 -6.80 -9.70 -5.62
N ALA A 125 -6.23 -10.81 -6.11
CA ALA A 125 -5.36 -10.80 -7.28
C ALA A 125 -6.12 -10.43 -8.57
N ILE A 126 -7.34 -10.93 -8.76
CA ILE A 126 -8.18 -10.61 -9.92
C ILE A 126 -8.49 -9.11 -9.96
N THR A 127 -8.92 -8.53 -8.84
CA THR A 127 -9.22 -7.08 -8.75
C THR A 127 -7.96 -6.22 -8.73
N ASP A 128 -6.79 -6.80 -8.46
CA ASP A 128 -5.47 -6.19 -8.71
C ASP A 128 -5.01 -6.33 -10.18
N GLY A 129 -5.86 -6.88 -11.06
CA GLY A 129 -5.65 -6.93 -12.51
C GLY A 129 -4.88 -8.16 -13.01
N PHE A 130 -4.84 -9.25 -12.24
CA PHE A 130 -4.23 -10.52 -12.65
C PHE A 130 -5.23 -11.47 -13.31
N ASN A 131 -4.74 -12.42 -14.11
CA ASN A 131 -5.60 -13.23 -14.97
C ASN A 131 -6.52 -14.18 -14.17
N PRO A 132 -7.86 -14.05 -14.27
CA PRO A 132 -8.79 -14.90 -13.51
C PRO A 132 -8.75 -16.37 -13.91
N ALA A 133 -8.34 -16.69 -15.14
CA ALA A 133 -8.35 -18.05 -15.65
C ALA A 133 -7.12 -18.88 -15.22
N ASN A 134 -6.07 -18.23 -14.72
CA ASN A 134 -4.74 -18.86 -14.66
C ASN A 134 -4.01 -18.56 -13.34
N HIS A 135 -4.50 -19.12 -12.23
CA HIS A 135 -3.88 -18.99 -10.90
C HIS A 135 -3.50 -17.53 -10.54
N PRO A 136 -4.47 -16.60 -10.50
CA PRO A 136 -4.22 -15.16 -10.36
C PRO A 136 -3.35 -14.82 -9.16
N ARG A 137 -3.54 -15.48 -8.01
CA ARG A 137 -2.73 -15.29 -6.81
C ARG A 137 -1.27 -15.71 -6.99
N ALA A 138 -1.02 -16.78 -7.75
CA ALA A 138 0.35 -17.21 -8.02
C ALA A 138 1.07 -16.20 -8.92
N GLU A 139 0.40 -15.71 -9.97
CA GLU A 139 0.93 -14.65 -10.84
C GLU A 139 1.21 -13.36 -10.07
N LEU A 140 0.32 -12.98 -9.14
CA LEU A 140 0.52 -11.85 -8.24
C LEU A 140 1.77 -12.01 -7.39
N PHE A 141 1.98 -13.18 -6.77
CA PHE A 141 3.17 -13.39 -5.94
C PHE A 141 4.47 -13.46 -6.73
N VAL A 142 4.45 -13.94 -7.98
CA VAL A 142 5.61 -13.82 -8.88
C VAL A 142 5.91 -12.35 -9.13
N PHE A 143 4.90 -11.58 -9.51
CA PHE A 143 5.05 -10.14 -9.74
C PHE A 143 5.55 -9.38 -8.51
N MET A 144 5.04 -9.69 -7.32
CA MET A 144 5.49 -9.05 -6.09
C MET A 144 6.97 -9.31 -5.80
N ARG A 145 7.50 -10.51 -6.12
CA ARG A 145 8.92 -10.80 -5.96
C ARG A 145 9.79 -10.02 -6.94
N ASP A 146 9.28 -9.77 -8.16
CA ASP A 146 9.96 -8.94 -9.14
C ASP A 146 9.99 -7.46 -8.72
N VAL A 147 8.90 -6.96 -8.15
CA VAL A 147 8.78 -5.57 -7.68
C VAL A 147 9.53 -5.34 -6.36
N TYR A 148 9.54 -6.34 -5.46
CA TYR A 148 10.16 -6.28 -4.14
C TYR A 148 11.19 -7.40 -3.98
N PRO A 149 12.39 -7.26 -4.56
CA PRO A 149 13.42 -8.29 -4.47
C PRO A 149 13.79 -8.61 -3.02
N ASN A 150 14.09 -9.89 -2.75
CA ASN A 150 14.48 -10.41 -1.43
C ASN A 150 13.39 -10.33 -0.34
N LYS A 151 12.14 -10.10 -0.72
CA LYS A 151 10.99 -10.15 0.18
C LYS A 151 10.20 -11.43 -0.04
N ASP A 152 9.65 -11.98 1.04
CA ASP A 152 8.69 -13.07 0.96
C ASP A 152 7.27 -12.50 0.96
N PRO A 153 6.55 -12.52 -0.18
CA PRO A 153 5.25 -11.88 -0.28
C PRO A 153 4.21 -12.39 0.71
N LEU A 154 4.36 -13.61 1.24
CA LEU A 154 3.42 -14.19 2.21
C LEU A 154 3.56 -13.60 3.62
N ASN A 155 4.75 -13.12 3.96
CA ASN A 155 5.09 -12.68 5.31
C ASN A 155 5.11 -11.15 5.46
N GLU A 156 4.82 -10.42 4.39
CA GLU A 156 4.82 -8.96 4.37
C GLU A 156 3.41 -8.38 4.54
N MET A 157 3.34 -7.11 4.97
CA MET A 157 2.10 -6.36 5.07
C MET A 157 1.92 -5.45 3.85
N TYR A 158 0.68 -5.28 3.42
CA TYR A 158 0.33 -4.51 2.25
C TYR A 158 -0.75 -3.48 2.58
N TRP A 159 -0.63 -2.32 1.96
CA TRP A 159 -1.73 -1.40 1.73
C TRP A 159 -2.60 -1.94 0.61
N LEU A 160 -3.89 -2.11 0.86
CA LEU A 160 -4.89 -2.46 -0.12
C LEU A 160 -5.70 -1.20 -0.44
N TYR A 161 -5.47 -0.63 -1.63
CA TYR A 161 -6.25 0.50 -2.12
C TYR A 161 -7.45 -0.01 -2.89
N THR A 162 -8.60 0.62 -2.68
CA THR A 162 -9.82 0.42 -3.47
C THR A 162 -10.10 1.69 -4.26
N PHE A 163 -10.26 1.54 -5.57
CA PHE A 163 -10.56 2.62 -6.50
C PHE A 163 -12.02 2.59 -6.95
N THR A 164 -12.60 3.77 -7.12
CA THR A 164 -13.88 3.97 -7.82
C THR A 164 -13.75 5.11 -8.82
N ASN A 165 -14.77 5.31 -9.66
CA ASN A 165 -14.82 6.39 -10.65
C ASN A 165 -13.56 6.47 -11.52
N ILE A 166 -13.06 5.31 -11.96
CA ILE A 166 -11.86 5.20 -12.79
C ILE A 166 -12.23 5.71 -14.19
N GLN A 167 -11.62 6.82 -14.60
CA GLN A 167 -11.83 7.46 -15.88
C GLN A 167 -10.55 7.34 -16.70
N MET A 168 -10.61 6.51 -17.74
CA MET A 168 -9.52 6.40 -18.71
C MET A 168 -9.39 7.71 -19.49
N LEU A 169 -8.16 8.14 -19.78
CA LEU A 169 -7.92 9.29 -20.65
C LEU A 169 -8.16 8.92 -22.13
N PRO A 170 -8.55 9.87 -22.99
CA PRO A 170 -8.97 9.58 -24.37
C PRO A 170 -7.97 8.77 -25.20
N GLN A 171 -6.67 9.06 -25.07
CA GLN A 171 -5.61 8.34 -25.79
C GLN A 171 -5.47 6.85 -25.38
N TRP A 172 -6.12 6.44 -24.28
CA TRP A 172 -6.10 5.09 -23.73
C TRP A 172 -7.49 4.41 -23.79
N GLY A 173 -8.39 4.91 -24.66
CA GLY A 173 -9.73 4.36 -24.83
C GLY A 173 -10.80 4.97 -23.91
N GLY A 174 -10.53 6.12 -23.29
CA GLY A 174 -11.53 6.91 -22.59
C GLY A 174 -12.59 7.49 -23.55
N ALA A 175 -13.86 7.39 -23.16
CA ALA A 175 -14.93 8.13 -23.84
C ALA A 175 -14.75 9.63 -23.57
N VAL A 176 -14.89 10.45 -24.62
CA VAL A 176 -14.82 11.92 -24.56
C VAL A 176 -16.08 12.49 -23.92
#